data_AF-A0A7W0VYG5-F1
#
_entry.id   AF-A0A7W0VYG5-F1
#
_cell.length_a   1.000
_cell.length_b   1.000
_cell.length_c   1.000
_cell.angle_alpha   90.00
_cell.angle_beta   90.00
_cell.angle_gamma   90.00
#
_symmetry.space_group_name_H-M   'P 1'
#
loop_
_entity.id
_entity.type
_entity.pdbx_description
1 polymer ?
#
loop_
_entity_poly.entity_id
_entity_poly.type
_entity_poly.pdbx_seq_one_letter_code
_entity_poly.pdbx_strand_id
1 'polypeptide(L)'
;MDFVLPLVIAAAAFAIYRALPEPKPKAEAEPEPDGPVVMRIGPIEKPSVRDVDELRIVVYMLPDCVRWGVELPRPGTATFRIYPEGAKSFASKLFGGEDVELAVHPVFDYTFMIRADDHEAVRRMWRHEQCAALMGISREAVVYGEQQVIVLEAPGRFEDDVIERGIDLLVALARTDLYGIRVLSTLPDAKPVADSLVRLPGPGEIRVGPYRDGDRVRTRIWSQIRVDREVVVPFELGTAKLESEGVETTLTWDGIEEDPRRLLAGVAFVRSLAEAPALGVFR
;
A
#
# COMPACT_ATOMS: atom_id res chain seq x y z
N MET A 1 15.06 -20.65 -19.35
CA MET A 1 14.38 -19.45 -19.89
C MET A 1 13.65 -18.83 -18.73
N ASP A 2 13.89 -17.56 -18.41
CA ASP A 2 13.00 -16.63 -17.66
C ASP A 2 13.81 -15.47 -17.02
N PHE A 3 14.51 -14.69 -17.85
CA PHE A 3 15.20 -13.45 -17.46
C PHE A 3 14.53 -12.19 -18.03
N VAL A 4 13.31 -12.30 -18.57
CA VAL A 4 12.63 -11.21 -19.29
C VAL A 4 11.75 -10.36 -18.37
N LEU A 5 11.22 -10.93 -17.28
CA LEU A 5 10.33 -10.22 -16.34
C LEU A 5 10.99 -9.06 -15.56
N PRO A 6 12.25 -9.16 -15.07
CA PRO A 6 12.88 -8.08 -14.30
C PRO A 6 13.16 -6.83 -15.14
N LEU A 7 13.44 -7.01 -16.44
CA LEU A 7 13.67 -5.92 -17.38
C LEU A 7 12.36 -5.21 -17.73
N VAL A 8 11.23 -5.95 -17.77
CA VAL A 8 9.90 -5.41 -18.07
C VAL A 8 9.35 -4.60 -16.89
N ILE A 9 9.66 -4.96 -15.64
CA ILE A 9 9.19 -4.22 -14.45
C ILE A 9 10.01 -2.94 -14.25
N ALA A 10 11.34 -3.01 -14.43
CA ALA A 10 12.17 -1.81 -14.50
C ALA A 10 11.77 -0.92 -15.68
N ALA A 11 11.47 -1.50 -16.85
CA ALA A 11 10.96 -0.78 -18.01
C ALA A 11 9.53 -0.26 -17.83
N ALA A 12 8.69 -0.88 -16.99
CA ALA A 12 7.33 -0.44 -16.69
C ALA A 12 7.34 0.74 -15.70
N ALA A 13 8.15 0.67 -14.64
CA ALA A 13 8.41 1.83 -13.77
C ALA A 13 9.06 2.98 -14.57
N PHE A 14 9.94 2.66 -15.52
CA PHE A 14 10.54 3.61 -16.46
C PHE A 14 9.55 4.12 -17.53
N ALA A 15 8.61 3.31 -17.99
CA ALA A 15 7.57 3.70 -18.95
C ALA A 15 6.46 4.53 -18.30
N ILE A 16 6.14 4.28 -17.03
CA ILE A 16 5.27 5.13 -16.20
C ILE A 16 5.93 6.52 -16.03
N TYR A 17 7.26 6.56 -15.80
CA TYR A 17 8.03 7.80 -15.79
C TYR A 17 8.08 8.50 -17.16
N ARG A 18 8.19 7.74 -18.27
CA ARG A 18 8.18 8.28 -19.65
C ARG A 18 6.80 8.67 -20.19
N ALA A 19 5.73 8.14 -19.62
CA ALA A 19 4.34 8.45 -20.00
C ALA A 19 3.84 9.74 -19.34
N LEU A 20 4.61 10.34 -18.43
CA LEU A 20 4.44 11.73 -18.03
C LEU A 20 4.63 12.59 -19.29
N PRO A 21 3.67 13.48 -19.63
CA PRO A 21 3.75 14.25 -20.86
C PRO A 21 5.02 15.10 -20.88
N GLU A 22 5.85 14.93 -21.90
CA GLU A 22 7.00 15.81 -22.12
C GLU A 22 6.49 17.25 -22.19
N PRO A 23 7.10 18.20 -21.44
CA PRO A 23 6.73 19.60 -21.55
C PRO A 23 6.95 20.03 -23.00
N LYS A 24 5.86 20.40 -23.70
CA LYS A 24 5.94 20.88 -25.08
C LYS A 24 6.99 22.00 -25.14
N PRO A 25 7.91 21.99 -26.12
CA PRO A 25 8.91 23.03 -26.24
C PRO A 25 8.21 24.37 -26.43
N LYS A 26 8.31 25.24 -25.42
CA LYS A 26 8.04 26.66 -25.63
C LYS A 26 9.18 27.19 -26.49
N ALA A 27 8.81 27.92 -27.53
CA ALA A 27 9.72 28.63 -28.41
C ALA A 27 10.70 29.48 -27.56
N GLU A 28 11.94 29.51 -28.05
CA GLU A 28 13.13 30.16 -27.47
C GLU A 28 12.81 31.42 -26.66
N ALA A 29 12.95 31.29 -25.35
CA ALA A 29 13.19 32.40 -24.44
C ALA A 29 14.49 32.09 -23.68
N GLU A 30 15.25 33.14 -23.39
CA GLU A 30 16.58 33.13 -22.75
C GLU A 30 16.68 32.17 -21.55
N PRO A 31 17.88 31.62 -21.27
CA PRO A 31 18.05 30.60 -20.24
C PRO A 31 17.72 31.18 -18.86
N GLU A 32 16.54 30.83 -18.34
CA GLU A 32 16.23 30.97 -16.91
C GLU A 32 17.16 30.03 -16.10
N PRO A 33 17.74 30.51 -14.99
CA PRO A 33 18.65 29.71 -14.16
C PRO A 33 17.97 28.56 -13.39
N ASP A 34 16.66 28.36 -13.55
CA ASP A 34 15.83 27.36 -12.86
C ASP A 34 15.14 26.37 -13.83
N GLY A 35 15.82 26.00 -14.92
CA GLY A 35 15.36 24.96 -15.85
C GLY A 35 15.41 23.54 -15.26
N PRO A 36 14.65 22.58 -15.81
CA PRO A 36 14.55 21.22 -15.27
C PRO A 36 15.92 20.56 -15.21
N VAL A 37 16.25 19.98 -14.06
CA VAL A 37 17.35 19.00 -13.94
C VAL A 37 16.92 17.75 -14.72
N VAL A 38 17.23 17.75 -16.02
CA VAL A 38 17.16 16.54 -16.83
C VAL A 38 18.36 15.70 -16.41
N MET A 39 18.13 14.79 -15.47
CA MET A 39 19.12 13.79 -15.04
C MET A 39 19.56 12.99 -16.28
N ARG A 40 20.77 13.27 -16.77
CA ARG A 40 21.36 12.52 -17.87
C ARG A 40 21.77 11.16 -17.32
N ILE A 41 21.00 10.13 -17.68
CA ILE A 41 21.27 8.75 -17.29
C ILE A 41 22.59 8.32 -17.94
N GLY A 42 23.65 8.27 -17.15
CA GLY A 42 24.91 7.62 -17.52
C GLY A 42 24.74 6.09 -17.59
N PRO A 43 25.80 5.35 -17.96
CA PRO A 43 25.74 3.89 -17.99
C PRO A 43 25.31 3.35 -16.62
N ILE A 44 24.24 2.56 -16.61
CA ILE A 44 23.69 1.93 -15.40
C ILE A 44 24.65 0.79 -15.00
N GLU A 45 25.23 0.87 -13.79
CA GLU A 45 25.91 -0.28 -13.20
C GLU A 45 24.91 -1.41 -13.00
N LYS A 46 25.33 -2.68 -13.16
CA LYS A 46 24.42 -3.82 -13.06
C LYS A 46 23.65 -3.75 -11.73
N PRO A 47 22.30 -3.86 -11.73
CA PRO A 47 21.53 -3.78 -10.50
C PRO A 47 21.92 -4.90 -9.54
N SER A 48 22.00 -4.56 -8.26
CA SER A 48 22.10 -5.54 -7.18
C SER A 48 20.69 -6.00 -6.82
N VAL A 49 20.42 -7.30 -6.91
CA VAL A 49 19.14 -7.90 -6.52
C VAL A 49 19.35 -8.71 -5.25
N ARG A 50 18.45 -8.53 -4.28
CA ARG A 50 18.44 -9.27 -3.02
C ARG A 50 17.05 -9.75 -2.71
N ASP A 51 16.96 -11.00 -2.27
CA ASP A 51 15.72 -11.58 -1.75
C ASP A 51 15.79 -11.59 -0.23
N VAL A 52 14.87 -10.87 0.42
CA VAL A 52 14.81 -10.73 1.88
C VAL A 52 13.41 -11.10 2.34
N ASP A 53 13.26 -12.26 3.00
CA ASP A 53 11.98 -12.73 3.56
C ASP A 53 10.81 -12.62 2.57
N GLU A 54 10.97 -13.23 1.38
CA GLU A 54 10.02 -13.23 0.26
C GLU A 54 9.86 -11.90 -0.49
N LEU A 55 10.54 -10.84 -0.06
CA LEU A 55 10.58 -9.56 -0.75
C LEU A 55 11.74 -9.53 -1.74
N ARG A 56 11.45 -9.10 -2.97
CA ARG A 56 12.48 -8.84 -3.98
C ARG A 56 12.88 -7.39 -3.94
N ILE A 57 14.14 -7.13 -3.63
CA ILE A 57 14.71 -5.78 -3.51
C ILE A 57 15.74 -5.58 -4.62
N VAL A 58 15.64 -4.45 -5.30
CA VAL A 58 16.55 -4.07 -6.38
C VAL A 58 17.19 -2.74 -6.05
N VAL A 59 18.51 -2.68 -6.10
CA VAL A 59 19.29 -1.47 -5.88
C VAL A 59 20.03 -1.11 -7.16
N TYR A 60 19.83 0.12 -7.63
CA TYR A 60 20.53 0.72 -8.76
C TYR A 60 21.49 1.79 -8.24
N MET A 61 22.76 1.63 -8.58
CA MET A 61 23.78 2.67 -8.41
C MET A 61 23.86 3.47 -9.70
N LEU A 62 23.40 4.71 -9.66
CA LEU A 62 23.45 5.64 -10.78
C LEU A 62 24.56 6.69 -10.51
N PRO A 63 25.04 7.41 -11.53
CA PRO A 63 26.18 8.32 -11.37
C PRO A 63 26.03 9.36 -10.26
N ASP A 64 24.80 9.84 -10.04
CA ASP A 64 24.40 10.94 -9.17
C ASP A 64 23.27 10.58 -8.19
N CYS A 65 22.84 9.33 -8.15
CA CYS A 65 21.80 8.87 -7.21
C CYS A 65 21.88 7.38 -6.94
N VAL A 66 21.26 6.96 -5.85
CA VAL A 66 20.98 5.56 -5.55
C VAL A 66 19.48 5.37 -5.50
N ARG A 67 19.01 4.29 -6.11
CA ARG A 67 17.60 3.92 -6.16
C ARG A 67 17.41 2.53 -5.59
N TRP A 68 16.56 2.42 -4.59
CA TRP A 68 16.11 1.16 -4.01
C TRP A 68 14.67 0.94 -4.42
N GLY A 69 14.31 -0.26 -4.84
CA GLY A 69 12.94 -0.66 -5.09
C GLY A 69 12.63 -2.00 -4.43
N VAL A 70 11.43 -2.13 -3.88
CA VAL A 70 10.91 -3.40 -3.35
C VAL A 70 9.60 -3.74 -4.04
N GLU A 71 9.53 -4.96 -4.57
CA GLU A 71 8.28 -5.54 -5.09
C GLU A 71 7.48 -6.12 -3.93
N LEU A 72 6.20 -5.76 -3.87
CA LEU A 72 5.29 -6.29 -2.88
C LEU A 72 4.68 -7.60 -3.39
N PRO A 73 4.72 -8.69 -2.62
CA PRO A 73 4.23 -9.99 -3.06
C PRO A 73 2.72 -9.99 -3.30
N ARG A 74 2.01 -9.02 -2.72
CA ARG A 74 0.58 -8.77 -2.95
C ARG A 74 0.32 -7.28 -2.97
N PRO A 75 -0.57 -6.81 -3.86
CA PRO A 75 -1.00 -5.44 -3.86
C PRO A 75 -1.74 -5.09 -2.56
N GLY A 76 -1.27 -4.05 -1.87
CA GLY A 76 -1.80 -3.75 -0.54
C GLY A 76 -1.17 -2.56 0.18
N THR A 77 -0.36 -1.75 -0.51
CA THR A 77 0.12 -0.49 0.06
C THR A 77 -0.78 0.67 -0.36
N ALA A 78 -0.78 1.73 0.44
CA ALA A 78 -1.34 3.02 0.04
C ALA A 78 -0.58 3.60 -1.16
N THR A 79 -1.24 4.43 -1.97
CA THR A 79 -0.56 5.22 -2.99
C THR A 79 -0.07 6.50 -2.35
N PHE A 80 1.24 6.71 -2.31
CA PHE A 80 1.80 7.88 -1.66
C PHE A 80 3.10 8.35 -2.28
N ARG A 81 3.45 9.60 -2.00
CA ARG A 81 4.74 10.18 -2.34
C ARG A 81 5.24 11.08 -1.24
N ILE A 82 6.51 10.92 -0.92
CA ILE A 82 7.27 11.75 0.01
C ILE A 82 8.36 12.43 -0.80
N TYR A 83 8.46 13.76 -0.71
CA TYR A 83 9.48 14.54 -1.41
C TYR A 83 9.92 15.73 -0.55
N PRO A 84 11.14 16.26 -0.75
CA PRO A 84 11.64 17.38 0.03
C PRO A 84 10.78 18.63 -0.15
N GLU A 85 10.60 19.43 0.90
CA GLU A 85 9.70 20.60 0.89
C GLU A 85 10.03 21.60 -0.25
N GLY A 86 11.32 21.72 -0.62
CA GLY A 86 11.77 22.59 -1.71
C GLY A 86 11.27 22.19 -3.11
N ALA A 87 10.75 20.97 -3.30
CA ALA A 87 10.28 20.45 -4.59
C ALA A 87 8.80 20.76 -4.91
N LYS A 88 8.16 21.66 -4.13
CA LYS A 88 6.72 22.04 -4.17
C LYS A 88 6.13 22.34 -5.55
N SER A 89 6.89 22.92 -6.47
CA SER A 89 6.35 23.48 -7.73
C SER A 89 5.97 22.42 -8.77
N PHE A 90 6.52 21.21 -8.68
CA PHE A 90 6.35 20.16 -9.70
C PHE A 90 5.26 19.13 -9.35
N ALA A 91 5.22 18.69 -8.08
CA ALA A 91 4.31 17.61 -7.65
C ALA A 91 2.83 18.01 -7.62
N SER A 92 2.54 19.31 -7.41
CA SER A 92 1.18 19.81 -7.21
C SER A 92 0.26 19.72 -8.43
N LYS A 93 0.82 19.72 -9.65
CA LYS A 93 0.05 19.73 -10.91
C LYS A 93 -0.15 18.36 -11.53
N LEU A 94 0.70 17.38 -11.20
CA LEU A 94 0.71 16.08 -11.87
C LEU A 94 0.00 14.99 -11.07
N PHE A 95 -0.16 15.17 -9.76
CA PHE A 95 -0.63 14.12 -8.87
C PHE A 95 -1.77 14.64 -8.00
N GLY A 96 -2.96 14.09 -8.23
CA GLY A 96 -4.10 14.24 -7.32
C GLY A 96 -3.76 13.64 -5.97
N GLY A 97 -4.22 14.27 -4.89
CA GLY A 97 -3.88 13.91 -3.52
C GLY A 97 -3.76 15.15 -2.66
N GLU A 98 -4.14 15.02 -1.40
CA GLU A 98 -4.02 16.08 -0.41
C GLU A 98 -2.69 15.94 0.33
N ASP A 99 -2.23 17.05 0.91
CA ASP A 99 -1.01 17.05 1.71
C ASP A 99 -1.28 16.37 3.07
N VAL A 100 -0.40 15.47 3.47
CA VAL A 100 -0.52 14.68 4.70
C VAL A 100 0.56 15.08 5.69
N GLU A 101 0.14 15.51 6.87
CA GLU A 101 1.02 15.61 8.04
C GLU A 101 1.00 14.29 8.81
N LEU A 102 2.20 13.76 9.12
CA LEU A 102 2.33 12.57 9.94
C LEU A 102 2.30 12.90 11.43
N ALA A 103 2.87 14.05 11.83
CA ALA A 103 2.99 14.49 13.22
C ALA A 103 3.69 13.49 14.16
N VAL A 104 4.51 12.58 13.60
CA VAL A 104 5.20 11.51 14.35
C VAL A 104 6.68 11.78 14.60
N HIS A 105 7.28 12.73 13.87
CA HIS A 105 8.69 13.07 14.00
C HIS A 105 8.88 14.59 13.91
N PRO A 106 9.50 15.25 14.91
CA PRO A 106 9.45 16.71 15.08
C PRO A 106 9.96 17.55 13.90
N VAL A 107 10.86 16.99 13.09
CA VAL A 107 11.50 17.69 11.97
C VAL A 107 11.03 17.15 10.61
N PHE A 108 10.29 16.04 10.60
CA PHE A 108 10.00 15.33 9.35
C PHE A 108 9.02 16.11 8.48
N ASP A 109 7.91 16.57 9.05
CA ASP A 109 6.89 17.34 8.32
C ASP A 109 7.40 18.74 7.88
N TYR A 110 8.52 19.22 8.43
CA TYR A 110 9.23 20.43 7.97
C TYR A 110 10.27 20.14 6.88
N THR A 111 10.67 18.88 6.72
CA THR A 111 11.70 18.49 5.74
C THR A 111 11.05 17.94 4.48
N PHE A 112 9.99 17.16 4.66
CA PHE A 112 9.30 16.46 3.61
C PHE A 112 7.84 16.86 3.53
N MET A 113 7.34 16.92 2.31
CA MET A 113 5.92 16.91 2.02
C MET A 113 5.48 15.50 1.65
N ILE A 114 4.26 15.17 2.03
CA ILE A 114 3.66 13.88 1.73
C ILE A 114 2.33 14.10 1.03
N ARG A 115 2.10 13.34 -0.04
CA ARG A 115 0.83 13.28 -0.74
C ARG A 115 0.34 11.85 -0.82
N ALA A 116 -0.93 11.63 -0.55
CA ALA A 116 -1.50 10.29 -0.54
C ALA A 116 -2.97 10.28 -0.97
N ASP A 117 -3.44 9.10 -1.40
CA ASP A 117 -4.86 8.81 -1.60
C ASP A 117 -5.58 8.31 -0.32
N ASP A 118 -4.79 7.94 0.68
CA ASP A 118 -5.22 7.38 1.95
C ASP A 118 -4.31 7.87 3.09
N HIS A 119 -4.72 8.96 3.74
CA HIS A 119 -3.91 9.62 4.75
C HIS A 119 -3.68 8.74 5.97
N GLU A 120 -4.69 7.98 6.38
CA GLU A 120 -4.62 7.11 7.54
C GLU A 120 -3.71 5.90 7.29
N ALA A 121 -3.78 5.32 6.09
CA ALA A 121 -2.87 4.25 5.72
C ALA A 121 -1.41 4.72 5.70
N VAL A 122 -1.13 5.90 5.14
CA VAL A 122 0.22 6.47 5.14
C VAL A 122 0.72 6.77 6.55
N ARG A 123 -0.12 7.32 7.44
CA ARG A 123 0.23 7.53 8.86
C ARG A 123 0.56 6.24 9.61
N ARG A 124 -0.13 5.14 9.30
CA ARG A 124 0.15 3.82 9.88
C ARG A 124 1.47 3.23 9.40
N MET A 125 1.83 3.51 8.14
CA MET A 125 3.04 3.01 7.50
C MET A 125 4.29 3.79 7.92
N TRP A 126 4.19 5.11 7.99
CA TRP A 126 5.30 5.99 8.35
C TRP A 126 5.29 6.32 9.83
N ARG A 127 5.80 5.40 10.65
CA ARG A 127 6.00 5.65 12.08
C ARG A 127 7.32 6.39 12.31
N HIS A 128 7.56 6.74 13.57
CA HIS A 128 8.74 7.49 13.98
C HIS A 128 10.05 6.88 13.47
N GLU A 129 10.20 5.56 13.56
CA GLU A 129 11.41 4.83 13.13
C GLU A 129 11.64 4.92 11.62
N GLN A 130 10.60 4.77 10.79
CA GLN A 130 10.70 4.89 9.33
C GLN A 130 11.05 6.34 8.94
N CYS A 131 10.44 7.32 9.61
CA CYS A 131 10.73 8.74 9.40
C CYS A 131 12.19 9.08 9.74
N ALA A 132 12.68 8.59 10.88
CA ALA A 132 14.06 8.77 11.31
C ALA A 132 15.05 8.07 10.37
N ALA A 133 14.72 6.86 9.90
CA ALA A 133 15.53 6.12 8.94
C ALA A 133 15.67 6.87 7.61
N LEU A 134 14.57 7.40 7.05
CA LEU A 134 14.62 8.20 5.82
C LEU A 134 15.49 9.46 6.00
N MET A 135 15.29 10.18 7.11
CA MET A 135 16.12 11.35 7.46
C MET A 135 17.60 11.02 7.63
N GLY A 136 17.91 9.81 8.10
CA GLY A 136 19.28 9.30 8.24
C GLY A 136 19.91 8.83 6.92
N ILE A 137 19.11 8.58 5.88
CA ILE A 137 19.59 8.26 4.53
C ILE A 137 19.87 9.55 3.77
N SER A 138 18.85 10.38 3.55
CA SER A 138 19.00 11.68 2.88
C SER A 138 17.77 12.55 3.10
N ARG A 139 17.99 13.84 3.36
CA ARG A 139 16.92 14.87 3.43
C ARG A 139 16.40 15.29 2.06
N GLU A 140 17.12 14.90 1.01
CA GLU A 140 16.73 15.15 -0.38
C GLU A 140 16.09 13.91 -1.03
N ALA A 141 15.87 12.85 -0.23
CA ALA A 141 15.28 11.62 -0.74
C ALA A 141 13.84 11.82 -1.20
N VAL A 142 13.46 11.04 -2.20
CA VAL A 142 12.09 10.90 -2.69
C VAL A 142 11.66 9.46 -2.46
N VAL A 143 10.46 9.28 -1.91
CA VAL A 143 9.87 7.94 -1.74
C VAL A 143 8.53 7.93 -2.45
N TYR A 144 8.26 6.89 -3.23
CA TYR A 144 6.95 6.67 -3.81
C TYR A 144 6.49 5.24 -3.55
N GLY A 145 5.22 5.10 -3.20
CA GLY A 145 4.53 3.82 -3.09
C GLY A 145 3.37 3.78 -4.05
N GLU A 146 3.28 2.68 -4.80
CA GLU A 146 2.12 2.26 -5.56
C GLU A 146 1.74 0.84 -5.12
N GLN A 147 0.54 0.38 -5.48
CA GLN A 147 -0.05 -0.85 -4.95
C GLN A 147 0.91 -2.05 -4.85
N GLN A 148 1.84 -2.23 -5.79
CA GLN A 148 2.76 -3.37 -5.87
C GLN A 148 4.24 -3.03 -5.69
N VAL A 149 4.61 -1.76 -5.49
CA VAL A 149 6.01 -1.36 -5.44
C VAL A 149 6.21 -0.16 -4.52
N ILE A 150 7.29 -0.20 -3.75
CA ILE A 150 7.79 0.98 -3.03
C ILE A 150 9.20 1.26 -3.51
N VAL A 151 9.48 2.52 -3.82
CA VAL A 151 10.78 2.95 -4.30
C VAL A 151 11.26 4.15 -3.50
N LEU A 152 12.53 4.10 -3.16
CA LEU A 152 13.29 5.16 -2.54
C LEU A 152 14.36 5.62 -3.54
N GLU A 153 14.48 6.92 -3.73
CA GLU A 153 15.54 7.54 -4.52
C GLU A 153 16.23 8.57 -3.65
N ALA A 154 17.56 8.55 -3.60
CA ALA A 154 18.32 9.55 -2.89
C ALA A 154 19.48 10.05 -3.76
N PRO A 155 19.68 11.38 -3.89
CA PRO A 155 20.79 11.92 -4.63
C PRO A 155 22.12 11.67 -3.90
N GLY A 156 23.18 11.49 -4.67
CA GLY A 156 24.54 11.28 -4.19
C GLY A 156 25.02 9.84 -4.29
N ARG A 157 26.23 9.64 -3.78
CA ARG A 157 26.86 8.32 -3.61
C ARG A 157 26.90 8.00 -2.14
N PHE A 158 26.61 6.75 -1.82
CA PHE A 158 26.46 6.29 -0.46
C PHE A 158 27.45 5.16 -0.16
N GLU A 159 27.93 5.14 1.07
CA GLU A 159 28.65 3.99 1.62
C GLU A 159 27.70 2.80 1.80
N ASP A 160 28.26 1.58 1.83
CA ASP A 160 27.48 0.34 1.88
C ASP A 160 26.52 0.32 3.08
N ASP A 161 26.89 0.91 4.22
CA ASP A 161 26.03 0.96 5.42
C ASP A 161 24.74 1.79 5.20
N VAL A 162 24.81 2.89 4.45
CA VAL A 162 23.63 3.68 4.07
C VAL A 162 22.79 2.92 3.06
N ILE A 163 23.42 2.18 2.15
CA ILE A 163 22.72 1.31 1.19
C ILE A 163 21.91 0.25 1.93
N GLU A 164 22.50 -0.42 2.93
CA GLU A 164 21.79 -1.37 3.79
C GLU A 164 20.62 -0.71 4.55
N ARG A 165 20.82 0.50 5.11
CA ARG A 165 19.73 1.23 5.78
C ARG A 165 18.55 1.53 4.83
N GLY A 166 18.83 1.82 3.56
CA GLY A 166 17.78 1.98 2.54
C GLY A 166 17.00 0.70 2.27
N ILE A 167 17.69 -0.44 2.24
CA ILE A 167 17.06 -1.77 2.12
C ILE A 167 16.19 -2.03 3.36
N ASP A 168 16.71 -1.83 4.56
CA ASP A 168 15.98 -2.04 5.82
C ASP A 168 14.72 -1.18 5.91
N LEU A 169 14.79 0.08 5.49
CA LEU A 169 13.62 0.97 5.41
C LEU A 169 12.56 0.40 4.45
N LEU A 170 12.93 -0.01 3.24
CA LEU A 170 11.99 -0.59 2.29
C LEU A 170 11.37 -1.90 2.81
N VAL A 171 12.16 -2.76 3.46
CA VAL A 171 11.66 -3.97 4.11
C VAL A 171 10.65 -3.63 5.19
N ALA A 172 10.95 -2.64 6.04
CA ALA A 172 10.05 -2.21 7.10
C ALA A 172 8.72 -1.67 6.55
N LEU A 173 8.76 -0.85 5.50
CA LEU A 173 7.57 -0.32 4.84
C LEU A 173 6.76 -1.46 4.18
N ALA A 174 7.41 -2.33 3.41
CA ALA A 174 6.77 -3.47 2.73
C ALA A 174 6.13 -4.48 3.70
N ARG A 175 6.62 -4.56 4.93
CA ARG A 175 6.04 -5.41 5.99
C ARG A 175 4.82 -4.82 6.67
N THR A 176 4.54 -3.53 6.44
CA THR A 176 3.34 -2.90 6.99
C THR A 176 2.12 -3.46 6.26
N ASP A 177 1.40 -4.35 6.93
CA ASP A 177 0.21 -4.97 6.38
C ASP A 177 -1.01 -4.05 6.52
N LEU A 178 -1.01 -2.95 5.75
CA LEU A 178 -1.97 -1.84 5.91
C LEU A 178 -3.44 -2.27 5.82
N TYR A 179 -3.73 -3.29 5.02
CA TYR A 179 -5.08 -3.79 4.79
C TYR A 179 -5.30 -5.20 5.33
N GLY A 180 -4.38 -5.70 6.17
CA GLY A 180 -4.48 -7.03 6.77
C GLY A 180 -4.42 -8.17 5.76
N ILE A 181 -3.85 -7.98 4.56
CA ILE A 181 -3.83 -8.98 3.49
C ILE A 181 -3.06 -10.23 3.91
N ARG A 182 -2.01 -10.09 4.74
CA ARG A 182 -1.28 -11.24 5.28
C ARG A 182 -2.21 -12.01 6.21
N VAL A 183 -2.90 -11.32 7.11
CA VAL A 183 -3.87 -11.92 8.03
C VAL A 183 -4.98 -12.64 7.28
N LEU A 184 -5.60 -11.99 6.29
CA LEU A 184 -6.66 -12.57 5.45
C LEU A 184 -6.21 -13.84 4.73
N SER A 185 -4.95 -13.88 4.30
CA SER A 185 -4.39 -15.03 3.60
C SER A 185 -4.03 -16.20 4.52
N THR A 186 -4.03 -15.99 5.85
CA THR A 186 -3.89 -17.07 6.83
C THR A 186 -5.22 -17.75 7.16
N LEU A 187 -6.36 -17.21 6.69
CA LEU A 187 -7.65 -17.83 6.91
C LEU A 187 -7.73 -19.18 6.16
N PRO A 188 -8.22 -20.26 6.79
CA PRO A 188 -8.37 -21.57 6.15
C PRO A 188 -9.20 -21.49 4.88
N ASP A 189 -8.73 -22.14 3.82
CA ASP A 189 -9.36 -22.19 2.50
C ASP A 189 -9.50 -20.84 1.77
N ALA A 190 -8.85 -19.78 2.27
CA ALA A 190 -8.83 -18.49 1.61
C ALA A 190 -8.17 -18.58 0.23
N LYS A 191 -8.86 -18.06 -0.79
CA LYS A 191 -8.31 -17.88 -2.12
C LYS A 191 -8.33 -16.39 -2.48
N PRO A 192 -7.22 -15.79 -2.92
CA PRO A 192 -7.24 -14.41 -3.40
C PRO A 192 -8.16 -14.30 -4.63
N VAL A 193 -8.92 -13.21 -4.72
CA VAL A 193 -9.83 -12.92 -5.84
C VAL A 193 -9.53 -11.57 -6.49
N ALA A 194 -9.11 -10.60 -5.69
CA ALA A 194 -8.65 -9.30 -6.10
C ALA A 194 -7.53 -8.86 -5.16
N ASP A 195 -6.95 -7.70 -5.45
CA ASP A 195 -5.69 -7.23 -4.86
C ASP A 195 -5.63 -7.29 -3.33
N SER A 196 -6.73 -6.95 -2.66
CA SER A 196 -6.82 -6.96 -1.20
C SER A 196 -7.91 -7.89 -0.66
N LEU A 197 -8.39 -8.84 -1.46
CA LEU A 197 -9.63 -9.56 -1.18
C LEU A 197 -9.52 -11.08 -1.28
N VAL A 198 -10.07 -11.78 -0.29
CA VAL A 198 -10.11 -13.24 -0.28
C VAL A 198 -11.55 -13.76 -0.38
N ARG A 199 -11.72 -14.88 -1.08
CA ARG A 199 -12.95 -15.70 -1.02
C ARG A 199 -12.71 -16.92 -0.14
N LEU A 200 -13.77 -17.33 0.53
CA LEU A 200 -13.82 -18.50 1.39
C LEU A 200 -15.04 -19.36 0.99
N PRO A 201 -14.95 -20.69 1.11
CA PRO A 201 -16.10 -21.56 0.87
C PRO A 201 -17.19 -21.35 1.94
N GLY A 202 -18.46 -21.52 1.55
CA GLY A 202 -19.60 -21.41 2.47
C GLY A 202 -20.95 -21.66 1.77
N PRO A 203 -22.07 -21.55 2.52
CA PRO A 203 -23.45 -21.68 2.00
C PRO A 203 -23.81 -20.67 0.90
N GLY A 204 -22.97 -19.64 0.74
CA GLY A 204 -22.82 -18.81 -0.45
C GLY A 204 -21.34 -18.46 -0.62
N GLU A 205 -21.00 -17.68 -1.63
CA GLU A 205 -19.65 -17.13 -1.73
C GLU A 205 -19.42 -16.13 -0.59
N ILE A 206 -18.53 -16.47 0.34
CA ILE A 206 -18.10 -15.57 1.41
C ILE A 206 -16.85 -14.86 0.92
N ARG A 207 -16.86 -13.54 1.01
CA ARG A 207 -15.74 -12.69 0.65
C ARG A 207 -15.35 -11.83 1.83
N VAL A 208 -14.04 -11.65 2.01
CA VAL A 208 -13.45 -10.91 3.13
C VAL A 208 -12.36 -10.01 2.60
N GLY A 209 -12.37 -8.75 2.99
CA GLY A 209 -11.35 -7.80 2.60
C GLY A 209 -11.61 -6.40 3.15
N PRO A 210 -10.70 -5.45 2.88
CA PRO A 210 -10.95 -4.05 3.12
C PRO A 210 -12.03 -3.56 2.15
N TYR A 211 -12.81 -2.61 2.63
CA TYR A 211 -13.85 -1.90 1.90
C TYR A 211 -13.75 -0.42 2.26
N ARG A 212 -13.81 0.45 1.24
CA ARG A 212 -13.79 1.90 1.43
C ARG A 212 -15.22 2.42 1.50
N ASP A 213 -15.55 3.08 2.60
CA ASP A 213 -16.81 3.77 2.88
C ASP A 213 -16.51 5.26 3.10
N GLY A 214 -16.67 6.06 2.04
CA GLY A 214 -16.18 7.44 2.01
C GLY A 214 -14.67 7.51 2.21
N ASP A 215 -14.22 8.27 3.21
CA ASP A 215 -12.80 8.44 3.55
C ASP A 215 -12.27 7.36 4.51
N ARG A 216 -13.09 6.39 4.89
CA ARG A 216 -12.71 5.35 5.85
C ARG A 216 -12.49 4.02 5.15
N VAL A 217 -11.43 3.32 5.55
CA VAL A 217 -11.22 1.92 5.17
C VAL A 217 -11.60 1.02 6.34
N ARG A 218 -12.47 0.04 6.06
CA ARG A 218 -13.04 -0.92 7.01
C ARG A 218 -12.80 -2.34 6.55
N THR A 219 -12.69 -3.30 7.45
CA THR A 219 -12.77 -4.71 7.09
C THR A 219 -14.23 -5.14 6.99
N ARG A 220 -14.56 -5.84 5.91
CA ARG A 220 -15.90 -6.35 5.62
C ARG A 220 -15.84 -7.84 5.32
N ILE A 221 -16.73 -8.62 5.93
CA ILE A 221 -17.12 -9.96 5.49
C ILE A 221 -18.49 -9.83 4.85
N TRP A 222 -18.66 -10.32 3.63
CA TRP A 222 -19.98 -10.35 3.00
C TRP A 222 -20.29 -11.70 2.39
N SER A 223 -21.57 -12.01 2.34
CA SER A 223 -22.10 -13.25 1.79
C SER A 223 -23.49 -13.02 1.20
N GLN A 224 -23.82 -13.77 0.15
CA GLN A 224 -25.17 -13.81 -0.44
C GLN A 224 -26.11 -14.71 0.36
N ILE A 225 -26.20 -14.46 1.67
CA ILE A 225 -27.13 -15.11 2.57
C ILE A 225 -28.17 -14.08 2.98
N ARG A 226 -29.44 -14.46 2.91
CA ARG A 226 -30.55 -13.64 3.41
C ARG A 226 -30.80 -13.97 4.88
N VAL A 227 -30.83 -12.96 5.72
CA VAL A 227 -31.16 -13.10 7.14
C VAL A 227 -32.46 -12.35 7.43
N ASP A 228 -33.55 -13.11 7.56
CA ASP A 228 -34.91 -12.56 7.76
C ASP A 228 -35.26 -12.25 9.23
N ARG A 229 -34.26 -12.24 10.12
CA ARG A 229 -34.47 -12.06 11.57
C ARG A 229 -33.40 -11.16 12.16
N GLU A 230 -33.72 -10.54 13.28
CA GLU A 230 -32.72 -9.84 14.09
C GLU A 230 -31.73 -10.86 14.65
N VAL A 231 -30.44 -10.61 14.45
CA VAL A 231 -29.36 -11.47 14.94
C VAL A 231 -28.42 -10.64 15.81
N VAL A 232 -28.20 -11.13 17.02
CA VAL A 232 -27.22 -10.54 17.94
C VAL A 232 -25.82 -10.97 17.52
N VAL A 233 -24.95 -10.00 17.30
CA VAL A 233 -23.54 -10.24 16.98
C VAL A 233 -22.82 -10.74 18.23
N PRO A 234 -22.11 -11.90 18.17
CA PRO A 234 -21.33 -12.41 19.29
C PRO A 234 -20.31 -11.40 19.80
N PHE A 235 -20.09 -11.37 21.12
CA PHE A 235 -19.16 -10.41 21.74
C PHE A 235 -17.72 -10.61 21.29
N GLU A 236 -17.35 -11.83 20.90
CA GLU A 236 -16.04 -12.21 20.40
C GLU A 236 -15.68 -11.48 19.10
N LEU A 237 -16.67 -10.93 18.39
CA LEU A 237 -16.48 -10.13 17.18
C LEU A 237 -16.20 -8.65 17.49
N GLY A 238 -16.20 -8.26 18.77
CA GLY A 238 -15.87 -6.92 19.21
C GLY A 238 -16.85 -5.87 18.68
N THR A 239 -16.34 -4.91 17.91
CA THR A 239 -17.12 -3.77 17.39
C THR A 239 -17.78 -4.04 16.04
N ALA A 240 -17.80 -5.31 15.61
CA ALA A 240 -18.40 -5.67 14.32
C ALA A 240 -19.91 -5.35 14.30
N LYS A 241 -20.37 -4.78 13.18
CA LYS A 241 -21.78 -4.51 12.92
C LYS A 241 -22.28 -5.45 11.84
N LEU A 242 -23.46 -6.05 12.07
CA LEU A 242 -24.14 -6.90 11.10
C LEU A 242 -25.24 -6.09 10.41
N GLU A 243 -25.23 -6.09 9.09
CA GLU A 243 -26.23 -5.47 8.22
C GLU A 243 -26.73 -6.53 7.24
N SER A 244 -28.04 -6.53 6.96
CA SER A 244 -28.66 -7.45 6.01
C SER A 244 -29.58 -6.66 5.09
N GLU A 245 -29.22 -6.58 3.82
CA GLU A 245 -29.98 -5.88 2.77
C GLU A 245 -30.35 -6.86 1.66
N GLY A 246 -31.65 -7.20 1.59
CA GLY A 246 -32.16 -8.12 0.58
C GLY A 246 -31.61 -9.53 0.73
N VAL A 247 -30.69 -9.92 -0.16
CA VAL A 247 -30.03 -11.25 -0.16
C VAL A 247 -28.58 -11.20 0.31
N GLU A 248 -28.10 -10.03 0.72
CA GLU A 248 -26.73 -9.83 1.16
C GLU A 248 -26.68 -9.60 2.66
N THR A 249 -25.81 -10.36 3.32
CA THR A 249 -25.45 -10.17 4.73
C THR A 249 -24.01 -9.72 4.81
N THR A 250 -23.78 -8.69 5.62
CA THR A 250 -22.50 -8.02 5.77
C THR A 250 -22.15 -7.86 7.23
N LEU A 251 -20.93 -8.25 7.58
CA LEU A 251 -20.32 -7.98 8.88
C LEU A 251 -19.15 -7.01 8.68
N THR A 252 -19.18 -5.86 9.35
CA THR A 252 -18.22 -4.76 9.14
C THR A 252 -17.58 -4.32 10.46
N TRP A 253 -16.25 -4.15 10.48
CA TRP A 253 -15.51 -3.53 11.57
C TRP A 253 -15.23 -2.05 11.29
N ASP A 254 -15.22 -1.21 12.32
CA ASP A 254 -14.81 0.20 12.19
C ASP A 254 -13.28 0.30 12.16
N GLY A 255 -12.71 -0.02 10.99
CA GLY A 255 -11.26 -0.07 10.75
C GLY A 255 -10.81 -1.39 10.13
N ILE A 256 -9.50 -1.52 9.93
CA ILE A 256 -8.87 -2.77 9.48
C ILE A 256 -8.76 -3.70 10.67
N GLU A 257 -9.44 -4.84 10.61
CA GLU A 257 -9.33 -5.91 11.59
C GLU A 257 -8.11 -6.78 11.29
N GLU A 258 -7.14 -6.75 12.21
CA GLU A 258 -5.85 -7.44 12.09
C GLU A 258 -5.80 -8.72 12.95
N ASP A 259 -6.79 -8.96 13.83
CA ASP A 259 -6.84 -10.20 14.62
C ASP A 259 -7.43 -11.35 13.79
N PRO A 260 -6.60 -12.35 13.40
CA PRO A 260 -7.09 -13.50 12.63
C PRO A 260 -8.18 -14.26 13.37
N ARG A 261 -8.19 -14.26 14.71
CA ARG A 261 -9.21 -14.97 15.50
C ARG A 261 -10.59 -14.34 15.34
N ARG A 262 -10.66 -13.01 15.29
CA ARG A 262 -11.91 -12.28 15.07
C ARG A 262 -12.43 -12.45 13.66
N LEU A 263 -11.53 -12.44 12.67
CA LEU A 263 -11.89 -12.71 11.28
C LEU A 263 -12.43 -14.13 11.12
N LEU A 264 -11.79 -15.13 11.73
CA LEU A 264 -12.28 -16.52 11.73
C LEU A 264 -13.64 -16.64 12.40
N ALA A 265 -13.81 -16.02 13.58
CA ALA A 265 -15.09 -16.01 14.27
C ALA A 265 -16.17 -15.34 13.42
N GLY A 266 -15.85 -14.26 12.71
CA GLY A 266 -16.80 -13.57 11.81
C GLY A 266 -17.21 -14.43 10.63
N VAL A 267 -16.25 -15.13 10.00
CA VAL A 267 -16.54 -16.08 8.92
C VAL A 267 -17.41 -17.23 9.42
N ALA A 268 -17.07 -17.81 10.57
CA ALA A 268 -17.85 -18.89 11.18
C ALA A 268 -19.27 -18.43 11.53
N PHE A 269 -19.39 -17.22 12.09
CA PHE A 269 -20.67 -16.60 12.37
C PHE A 269 -21.51 -16.45 11.10
N VAL A 270 -20.96 -15.86 10.03
CA VAL A 270 -21.68 -15.69 8.74
C VAL A 270 -22.10 -17.04 8.14
N ARG A 271 -21.26 -18.09 8.24
CA ARG A 271 -21.64 -19.44 7.82
C ARG A 271 -22.84 -19.98 8.60
N SER A 272 -22.84 -19.79 9.92
CA SER A 272 -23.91 -20.26 10.81
C SER A 272 -25.26 -19.60 10.53
N LEU A 273 -25.27 -18.39 9.94
CA LEU A 273 -26.51 -17.69 9.60
C LEU A 273 -27.35 -18.43 8.55
N ALA A 274 -26.71 -19.19 7.65
CA ALA A 274 -27.42 -20.01 6.66
C ALA A 274 -27.88 -21.36 7.20
N GLU A 275 -27.22 -21.89 8.24
CA GLU A 275 -27.58 -23.18 8.85
C GLU A 275 -28.69 -23.06 9.89
N ALA A 276 -28.96 -21.84 10.37
CA ALA A 276 -29.98 -21.64 11.38
C ALA A 276 -31.37 -21.96 10.83
N PRO A 277 -32.12 -22.91 11.42
CA PRO A 277 -33.45 -23.24 10.96
C PRO A 277 -34.34 -21.99 11.04
N ALA A 278 -35.06 -21.70 9.95
CA ALA A 278 -36.17 -20.77 9.99
C ALA A 278 -37.12 -21.28 11.09
N LEU A 279 -37.31 -20.52 12.17
CA LEU A 279 -38.12 -20.88 13.34
C LEU A 279 -39.64 -20.99 13.03
N GLY A 280 -40.00 -21.31 11.78
CA GLY A 280 -41.38 -21.49 11.29
C GLY A 280 -41.77 -22.94 11.00
N VAL A 281 -40.97 -23.95 11.37
CA VAL A 281 -41.33 -25.37 11.22
C VAL A 281 -41.40 -26.05 12.59
N PHE A 282 -42.26 -25.55 13.46
CA PHE A 282 -42.95 -26.39 14.41
C PHE A 282 -44.42 -26.39 13.99
N ARG A 283 -44.80 -27.40 13.20
CA ARG A 283 -46.21 -27.72 12.90
C ARG A 283 -46.76 -28.59 14.00
#